data_AF-A0A497R6B1-F1
#
_entry.id   AF-A0A497R6B1-F1
#
_cell.length_a   1.000
_cell.length_b   1.000
_cell.length_c   1.000
_cell.angle_alpha   90.00
_cell.angle_beta   90.00
_cell.angle_gamma   90.00
#
_symmetry.space_group_name_H-M   'P 1'
#
loop_
_entity.id
_entity.type
_entity.pdbx_description
1 polymer ?
#
loop_
_entity_poly.entity_id
_entity_poly.type
_entity_poly.pdbx_seq_one_letter_code
_entity_poly.pdbx_strand_id
1 'polypeptide(L)'
;MMRLAITMSQNIDKVKVQIPGTMYYLQLTADRGRWLLALLLRNDIENEVIVPVFSKNGILKVATELLNNTRIQLDKYPLMNVCDQLFNEAERSLPVSQAPPIEEVTSTELEDIKQKLDLLETTVNNINEELKESITNIVERLDALENERVARLEAEISSTKEKGQEEIISNLASRVDKIEESFIQTKGDERVPSILTAIEALESKITQLEGKTIASGESGDVAGNTLNDLQDELGKINETINSILQRLAKLEGGATAKSTSSPIVEGGDSLVPPTTEDTERPSEG
;
A
#
# COMPACT_ATOMS: atom_id res chain seq x y z
N MET A 1 -50.27 -22.53 -67.44
CA MET A 1 -50.86 -22.75 -66.12
C MET A 1 -49.74 -22.74 -65.08
N MET A 2 -49.54 -21.64 -64.38
CA MET A 2 -48.58 -21.54 -63.27
C MET A 2 -49.20 -22.19 -62.03
N ARG A 3 -48.55 -23.24 -61.50
CA ARG A 3 -48.86 -23.74 -60.16
C ARG A 3 -48.19 -22.81 -59.15
N LEU A 4 -48.99 -22.03 -58.44
CA LEU A 4 -48.56 -21.40 -57.18
C LEU A 4 -48.14 -22.52 -56.23
N ALA A 5 -46.85 -22.62 -55.96
CA ALA A 5 -46.36 -23.36 -54.80
C ALA A 5 -46.74 -22.53 -53.57
N ILE A 6 -47.88 -22.86 -52.97
CA ILE A 6 -48.19 -22.45 -51.60
C ILE A 6 -47.25 -23.28 -50.73
N THR A 7 -46.04 -22.77 -50.46
CA THR A 7 -45.24 -23.23 -49.34
C THR A 7 -45.99 -22.85 -48.08
N MET A 8 -46.80 -23.78 -47.58
CA MET A 8 -47.22 -23.75 -46.18
C MET A 8 -45.96 -23.94 -45.34
N SER A 9 -45.34 -22.84 -44.94
CA SER A 9 -44.44 -22.81 -43.78
C SER A 9 -45.27 -23.23 -42.57
N GLN A 10 -45.28 -24.52 -42.26
CA GLN A 10 -45.66 -24.99 -40.95
C GLN A 10 -44.73 -24.28 -39.95
N ASN A 11 -45.29 -23.37 -39.15
CA ASN A 11 -44.60 -22.76 -38.02
C ASN A 11 -44.18 -23.89 -37.07
N ILE A 12 -42.93 -24.33 -37.19
CA ILE A 12 -42.25 -25.22 -36.22
C ILE A 12 -41.84 -24.42 -34.97
N ASP A 13 -42.04 -23.10 -34.99
CA ASP A 13 -41.02 -22.22 -34.45
C ASP A 13 -41.26 -21.73 -33.03
N LYS A 14 -42.33 -22.11 -32.31
CA LYS A 14 -42.65 -21.52 -30.99
C LYS A 14 -43.19 -22.54 -29.99
N VAL A 15 -42.39 -22.87 -28.99
CA VAL A 15 -42.80 -23.66 -27.82
C VAL A 15 -43.02 -22.72 -26.64
N LYS A 16 -44.18 -22.80 -25.98
CA LYS A 16 -44.55 -21.91 -24.88
C LYS A 16 -45.00 -22.69 -23.64
N VAL A 17 -44.43 -22.37 -22.49
CA VAL A 17 -44.75 -23.01 -21.21
C VAL A 17 -45.05 -21.93 -20.16
N GLN A 18 -46.15 -22.11 -19.42
CA GLN A 18 -46.51 -21.20 -18.32
C GLN A 18 -45.60 -21.43 -17.12
N ILE A 19 -45.14 -20.34 -16.51
CA ILE A 19 -44.43 -20.41 -15.24
C ILE A 19 -45.45 -20.59 -14.11
N PRO A 20 -45.40 -21.70 -13.34
CA PRO A 20 -46.36 -21.97 -12.27
C PRO A 20 -46.43 -20.84 -11.23
N GLY A 21 -47.65 -20.49 -10.81
CA GLY A 21 -47.87 -19.43 -9.81
C GLY A 21 -47.73 -18.00 -10.34
N THR A 22 -47.50 -17.81 -11.64
CA THR A 22 -47.35 -16.49 -12.26
C THR A 22 -48.20 -16.32 -13.52
N MET A 23 -48.34 -15.07 -13.97
CA MET A 23 -48.96 -14.72 -15.25
C MET A 23 -47.96 -14.76 -16.42
N TYR A 24 -46.72 -15.17 -16.16
CA TYR A 24 -45.64 -15.17 -17.12
C TYR A 24 -45.53 -16.52 -17.84
N TYR A 25 -45.07 -16.45 -19.08
CA TYR A 25 -44.75 -17.60 -19.90
C TYR A 25 -43.31 -17.49 -20.38
N LEU A 26 -42.61 -18.62 -20.46
CA LEU A 26 -41.39 -18.72 -21.23
C LEU A 26 -41.73 -19.29 -22.60
N GLN A 27 -41.23 -18.67 -23.66
CA GLN A 27 -41.38 -19.15 -25.03
C GLN A 27 -40.01 -19.34 -25.64
N LEU A 28 -39.73 -20.55 -26.08
CA LEU A 28 -38.55 -20.86 -26.87
C LEU A 28 -38.93 -20.83 -28.35
N THR A 29 -38.22 -20.00 -29.11
CA THR A 29 -38.46 -19.77 -30.54
C THR A 29 -37.23 -20.15 -31.35
N ALA A 30 -37.42 -20.88 -32.45
CA ALA A 30 -36.37 -21.12 -33.43
C ALA A 30 -36.50 -20.09 -34.56
N ASP A 31 -35.56 -19.18 -34.70
CA ASP A 31 -35.54 -18.18 -35.77
C ASP A 31 -34.20 -18.19 -36.50
N ARG A 32 -34.22 -18.45 -37.81
CA ARG A 32 -33.05 -18.40 -38.72
C ARG A 32 -31.81 -19.14 -38.17
N GLY A 33 -31.99 -20.33 -37.60
CA GLY A 33 -30.90 -21.15 -37.06
C GLY A 33 -30.40 -20.71 -35.68
N ARG A 34 -31.10 -19.79 -35.02
CA ARG A 34 -30.83 -19.36 -33.63
C ARG A 34 -32.02 -19.73 -32.75
N TRP A 35 -31.72 -20.01 -31.49
CA TRP A 35 -32.74 -20.23 -30.47
C TRP A 35 -32.89 -18.96 -29.64
N LEU A 36 -34.13 -18.50 -29.48
CA LEU A 36 -34.50 -17.31 -28.72
C LEU A 36 -35.39 -17.73 -27.57
N LEU A 37 -35.06 -17.30 -26.35
CA LEU A 37 -35.91 -17.48 -25.19
C LEU A 37 -36.53 -16.15 -24.81
N ALA A 38 -37.86 -16.07 -24.87
CA ALA A 38 -38.64 -14.89 -24.52
C ALA A 38 -39.44 -15.14 -23.24
N LEU A 39 -39.49 -14.12 -22.38
CA LEU A 39 -40.40 -14.02 -21.26
C LEU A 39 -41.60 -13.18 -21.70
N LEU A 40 -42.81 -13.72 -21.54
CA LEU A 40 -44.05 -13.07 -21.97
C LEU A 40 -44.98 -12.82 -20.80
N LEU A 41 -45.60 -11.64 -20.79
CA LEU A 41 -46.73 -11.31 -19.93
C LEU A 41 -47.95 -11.05 -20.82
N ARG A 42 -49.05 -11.78 -20.60
CA ARG A 42 -50.29 -11.62 -21.41
C ARG A 42 -50.08 -11.71 -22.94
N ASN A 43 -49.08 -12.47 -23.38
CA ASN A 43 -48.65 -12.66 -24.79
C ASN A 43 -47.82 -11.52 -25.38
N ASP A 44 -47.50 -10.48 -24.62
CA ASP A 44 -46.53 -9.47 -25.00
C ASP A 44 -45.13 -9.91 -24.55
N ILE A 45 -44.12 -9.67 -25.38
CA ILE A 45 -42.72 -9.99 -25.07
C ILE A 45 -42.18 -8.93 -24.12
N GLU A 46 -41.91 -9.32 -22.88
CA GLU A 46 -41.32 -8.45 -21.85
C GLU A 46 -39.80 -8.41 -21.97
N ASN A 47 -39.21 -9.55 -22.30
CA ASN A 47 -37.77 -9.69 -22.47
C ASN A 47 -37.45 -10.89 -23.38
N GLU A 48 -36.37 -10.81 -24.14
CA GLU A 48 -35.94 -11.85 -25.07
C GLU A 48 -34.40 -11.93 -25.11
N VAL A 49 -33.87 -13.15 -25.04
CA VAL A 49 -32.43 -13.40 -25.06
C VAL A 49 -32.11 -14.57 -25.98
N ILE A 50 -31.00 -14.46 -26.71
CA ILE A 50 -30.47 -15.53 -27.55
C ILE A 50 -29.92 -16.65 -26.66
N VAL A 51 -30.34 -17.89 -26.91
CA VAL A 51 -29.79 -19.09 -26.29
C VAL A 51 -28.53 -19.50 -27.06
N PRO A 52 -27.31 -19.36 -26.48
CA PRO A 52 -26.06 -19.57 -27.23
C PRO A 52 -25.84 -21.03 -27.66
N VAL A 53 -26.32 -21.97 -26.84
CA VAL A 53 -26.22 -23.42 -27.08
C VAL A 53 -27.55 -24.06 -26.73
N PHE A 54 -28.20 -24.71 -27.70
CA PHE A 54 -29.44 -25.45 -27.49
C PHE A 54 -29.18 -26.69 -26.61
N SER A 55 -29.39 -26.53 -25.31
CA SER A 55 -29.21 -27.58 -24.29
C SER A 55 -30.06 -27.26 -23.07
N LYS A 56 -30.41 -28.27 -22.27
CA LYS A 56 -31.17 -28.08 -21.01
C LYS A 56 -30.51 -27.05 -20.09
N ASN A 57 -29.20 -27.18 -19.88
CA ASN A 57 -28.42 -26.25 -19.05
C ASN A 57 -28.33 -24.85 -19.65
N GLY A 58 -28.21 -24.74 -20.98
CA GLY A 58 -28.19 -23.46 -21.70
C GLY A 58 -29.50 -22.70 -21.54
N ILE A 59 -30.62 -23.37 -21.75
CA ILE A 59 -31.96 -22.79 -21.59
C ILE A 59 -32.19 -22.38 -20.13
N LEU A 60 -31.84 -23.22 -19.16
CA LEU A 60 -32.00 -22.90 -17.73
C LEU A 60 -31.19 -21.66 -17.32
N LYS A 61 -29.94 -21.55 -17.79
CA LYS A 61 -29.07 -20.40 -17.49
C LYS A 61 -29.70 -19.11 -18.02
N VAL A 62 -30.15 -19.11 -19.27
CA VAL A 62 -30.78 -17.94 -19.90
C VAL A 62 -32.12 -17.62 -19.25
N ALA A 63 -32.92 -18.62 -18.89
CA ALA A 63 -34.19 -18.42 -18.19
C ALA A 63 -33.99 -17.76 -16.82
N THR A 64 -32.96 -18.20 -16.07
CA THR A 64 -32.60 -17.62 -14.77
C THR A 64 -32.19 -16.15 -14.92
N GLU A 65 -31.39 -15.84 -15.95
CA GLU A 65 -30.98 -14.47 -16.26
C GLU A 65 -32.18 -13.57 -16.63
N LEU A 66 -33.07 -14.05 -17.50
CA LEU A 66 -34.31 -13.35 -17.87
C LEU A 66 -35.20 -13.03 -16.67
N LEU A 67 -35.38 -13.99 -15.76
CA LEU A 67 -36.21 -13.81 -14.57
C LEU A 67 -35.57 -12.87 -13.55
N ASN A 68 -34.25 -12.94 -13.37
CA ASN A 68 -33.52 -12.00 -12.51
C ASN A 68 -33.66 -10.55 -13.01
N ASN A 69 -33.60 -10.35 -14.33
CA ASN A 69 -33.74 -9.03 -14.95
C ASN A 69 -35.17 -8.45 -14.81
N THR A 70 -36.17 -9.28 -14.55
CA THR A 70 -37.59 -8.87 -14.42
C THR A 70 -38.10 -8.86 -12.97
N ARG A 71 -37.21 -9.06 -11.98
CA ARG A 71 -37.51 -9.14 -10.54
C ARG A 71 -38.53 -10.23 -10.16
N ILE A 72 -38.74 -11.22 -11.03
CA ILE A 72 -39.61 -12.36 -10.73
C ILE A 72 -38.78 -13.36 -9.92
N GLN A 73 -39.13 -13.54 -8.64
CA GLN A 73 -38.50 -14.55 -7.80
C GLN A 73 -39.27 -15.87 -7.96
N LEU A 74 -38.61 -16.86 -8.55
CA LEU A 74 -39.08 -18.24 -8.62
C LEU A 74 -38.14 -19.16 -7.87
N ASP A 75 -38.73 -20.12 -7.17
CA ASP A 75 -37.98 -21.24 -6.63
C ASP A 75 -37.31 -22.04 -7.76
N LYS A 76 -36.12 -22.57 -7.47
CA LYS A 76 -35.27 -23.27 -8.44
C LYS A 76 -35.94 -24.51 -9.06
N TYR A 77 -36.82 -25.18 -8.30
CA TYR A 77 -37.50 -26.41 -8.73
C TYR A 77 -38.59 -26.17 -9.80
N PRO A 78 -39.54 -25.24 -9.61
CA PRO A 78 -40.49 -24.85 -10.66
C PRO A 78 -39.83 -24.44 -11.98
N LEU A 79 -38.74 -23.66 -11.92
CA LEU A 79 -38.06 -23.17 -13.12
C LEU A 79 -37.39 -24.30 -13.91
N MET A 80 -36.74 -25.24 -13.22
CA MET A 80 -36.12 -26.41 -13.87
C MET A 80 -37.16 -27.21 -14.65
N ASN A 81 -38.30 -27.51 -14.04
CA ASN A 81 -39.37 -28.27 -14.70
C ASN A 81 -39.91 -27.56 -15.94
N VAL A 82 -40.06 -26.23 -15.89
CA VAL A 82 -40.48 -25.42 -17.05
C VAL A 82 -39.44 -25.48 -18.18
N CYS A 83 -38.14 -25.37 -17.84
CA CYS A 83 -37.06 -25.44 -18.82
C CYS A 83 -36.93 -26.84 -19.44
N ASP A 84 -37.14 -27.90 -18.65
CA ASP A 84 -37.15 -29.28 -19.13
C ASP A 84 -38.32 -29.53 -20.10
N GLN A 85 -39.51 -29.00 -19.79
CA GLN A 85 -40.66 -29.08 -20.68
C GLN A 85 -40.40 -28.32 -21.99
N LEU A 86 -39.86 -27.11 -21.93
CA LEU A 86 -39.47 -26.33 -23.11
C LEU A 86 -38.47 -27.09 -23.98
N PHE A 87 -37.44 -27.67 -23.37
CA PHE A 87 -36.42 -28.43 -24.10
C PHE A 87 -37.01 -29.67 -24.77
N ASN A 88 -37.74 -30.50 -24.04
CA ASN A 88 -38.29 -31.76 -24.59
C ASN A 88 -39.29 -31.48 -25.71
N GLU A 89 -40.11 -30.44 -25.58
CA GLU A 89 -41.11 -30.10 -26.58
C GLU A 89 -40.47 -29.45 -27.81
N ALA A 90 -39.40 -28.66 -27.63
CA ALA A 90 -38.59 -28.14 -28.73
C ALA A 90 -37.83 -29.26 -29.46
N GLU A 91 -37.27 -30.23 -28.73
CA GLU A 91 -36.58 -31.40 -29.28
C GLU A 91 -37.54 -32.29 -30.10
N ARG A 92 -38.79 -32.45 -29.64
CA ARG A 92 -39.84 -33.16 -30.39
C ARG A 92 -40.34 -32.41 -31.62
N SER A 93 -40.33 -31.08 -31.56
CA SER A 93 -40.79 -30.21 -32.65
C SER A 93 -39.74 -30.02 -33.72
N LEU A 94 -38.45 -30.28 -33.41
CA LEU A 94 -37.42 -30.36 -34.41
C LEU A 94 -37.80 -31.44 -35.43
N PRO A 95 -37.75 -31.14 -36.75
CA PRO A 95 -37.98 -32.15 -37.75
C PRO A 95 -37.02 -33.30 -37.48
N VAL A 96 -37.55 -34.51 -37.29
CA VAL A 96 -36.74 -35.72 -37.27
C VAL A 96 -35.90 -35.65 -38.53
N SER A 97 -34.61 -35.38 -38.37
CA SER A 97 -33.68 -35.50 -39.48
C SER A 97 -33.72 -36.96 -39.86
N GLN A 98 -34.56 -37.31 -40.85
CA GLN A 98 -34.10 -38.30 -41.81
C GLN A 98 -32.72 -37.80 -42.20
N ALA A 99 -31.70 -38.64 -41.97
CA ALA A 99 -30.36 -38.33 -42.42
C ALA A 99 -30.51 -37.78 -43.85
N PRO A 100 -29.93 -36.61 -44.17
CA PRO A 100 -29.91 -36.17 -45.55
C PRO A 100 -29.44 -37.36 -46.40
N PRO A 101 -29.98 -37.58 -47.62
CA PRO A 101 -29.40 -38.58 -48.49
C PRO A 101 -27.90 -38.28 -48.49
N ILE A 102 -27.08 -39.28 -48.13
CA ILE A 102 -25.64 -39.12 -48.00
C ILE A 102 -25.19 -38.48 -49.31
N GLU A 103 -24.90 -37.18 -49.30
CA GLU A 103 -24.08 -36.59 -50.35
C GLU A 103 -22.75 -37.33 -50.17
N GLU A 104 -22.43 -38.19 -51.14
CA GLU A 104 -21.11 -38.79 -51.20
C GLU A 104 -20.11 -37.65 -51.18
N VAL A 105 -19.48 -37.42 -50.01
CA VAL A 105 -18.30 -36.58 -49.89
C VAL A 105 -17.35 -37.13 -50.93
N THR A 106 -17.11 -36.34 -51.97
CA THR A 106 -16.26 -36.78 -53.05
C THR A 106 -14.87 -37.00 -52.47
N SER A 107 -14.14 -38.02 -52.92
CA SER A 107 -12.78 -38.30 -52.41
C SER A 107 -11.87 -37.08 -52.49
N THR A 108 -12.18 -36.14 -53.39
CA THR A 108 -11.51 -34.85 -53.58
C THR A 108 -11.76 -33.87 -52.44
N GLU A 109 -13.00 -33.72 -51.97
CA GLU A 109 -13.33 -32.84 -50.83
C GLU A 109 -12.73 -33.36 -49.52
N LEU A 110 -12.70 -34.68 -49.33
CA LEU A 110 -12.05 -35.28 -48.17
C LEU A 110 -10.53 -35.06 -48.18
N GLU A 111 -9.90 -35.12 -49.35
CA GLU A 111 -8.47 -34.85 -49.52
C GLU A 111 -8.14 -33.38 -49.27
N ASP A 112 -8.95 -32.46 -49.76
CA ASP A 112 -8.80 -31.02 -49.48
C ASP A 112 -8.94 -30.69 -47.99
N ILE A 113 -9.87 -31.35 -47.30
CA ILE A 113 -10.05 -31.21 -45.85
C ILE A 113 -8.81 -31.74 -45.11
N LYS A 114 -8.27 -32.89 -45.51
CA LYS A 114 -7.04 -33.44 -44.91
C LYS A 114 -5.85 -32.49 -45.07
N GLN A 115 -5.63 -31.96 -46.28
CA GLN A 115 -4.54 -31.03 -46.51
C GLN A 115 -4.68 -29.74 -45.69
N LYS A 116 -5.91 -29.24 -45.54
CA LYS A 116 -6.18 -28.09 -44.64
C LYS A 116 -5.93 -28.43 -43.18
N LEU A 117 -6.26 -29.65 -42.76
CA LEU A 117 -6.01 -30.12 -41.39
C LEU A 117 -4.51 -30.22 -41.11
N ASP A 118 -3.74 -30.80 -42.03
CA ASP A 118 -2.28 -30.95 -41.91
C ASP A 118 -1.58 -29.58 -41.88
N LEU A 119 -2.05 -28.63 -42.72
CA LEU A 119 -1.54 -27.26 -42.71
C LEU A 119 -1.87 -26.55 -41.39
N LEU A 120 -3.09 -26.75 -40.87
CA LEU A 120 -3.51 -26.18 -39.60
C LEU A 120 -2.69 -26.77 -38.45
N GLU A 121 -2.47 -28.09 -38.43
CA GLU A 121 -1.64 -28.77 -37.44
C GLU A 121 -0.20 -28.24 -37.47
N THR A 122 0.37 -28.08 -38.66
CA THR A 122 1.71 -27.50 -38.84
C THR A 122 1.76 -26.05 -38.33
N THR A 123 0.75 -25.25 -38.65
CA THR A 123 0.67 -23.84 -38.22
C THR A 123 0.54 -23.73 -36.70
N VAL A 124 -0.29 -24.58 -36.09
CA VAL A 124 -0.46 -24.63 -34.63
C VAL A 124 0.83 -25.06 -33.94
N ASN A 125 1.54 -26.06 -34.48
CA ASN A 125 2.82 -26.49 -33.93
C ASN A 125 3.88 -25.38 -33.99
N ASN A 126 3.97 -24.65 -35.11
CA ASN A 126 4.89 -23.53 -35.24
C ASN A 126 4.59 -22.41 -34.24
N ILE A 127 3.32 -22.01 -34.12
CA ILE A 127 2.88 -20.99 -33.13
C ILE A 127 3.23 -21.45 -31.71
N ASN A 128 3.04 -22.75 -31.41
CA ASN A 128 3.36 -23.28 -30.08
C ASN A 128 4.86 -23.22 -29.78
N GLU A 129 5.73 -23.50 -30.75
CA GLU A 129 7.19 -23.37 -30.56
C GLU A 129 7.63 -21.90 -30.45
N GLU A 130 7.09 -20.99 -31.27
CA GLU A 130 7.36 -19.55 -31.15
C GLU A 130 6.91 -19.00 -29.79
N LEU A 131 5.75 -19.44 -29.29
CA LEU A 131 5.27 -19.06 -27.96
C LEU A 131 6.18 -19.60 -26.85
N LYS A 132 6.63 -20.84 -26.94
CA LYS A 132 7.59 -21.40 -25.97
C LYS A 132 8.89 -20.61 -25.96
N GLU A 133 9.45 -20.29 -27.11
CA GLU A 133 10.67 -19.49 -27.22
C GLU A 133 10.47 -18.08 -26.63
N SER A 134 9.36 -17.43 -26.96
CA SER A 134 9.02 -16.12 -26.41
C SER A 134 8.85 -16.17 -24.89
N ILE A 135 8.24 -17.22 -24.33
CA ILE A 135 8.08 -17.39 -22.89
C ILE A 135 9.45 -17.57 -22.23
N THR A 136 10.31 -18.43 -22.77
CA THR A 136 11.67 -18.64 -22.26
C THR A 136 12.46 -17.33 -22.23
N ASN A 137 12.44 -16.56 -23.31
CA ASN A 137 13.11 -15.25 -23.37
C ASN A 137 12.57 -14.25 -22.34
N ILE A 138 11.25 -14.25 -22.10
CA ILE A 138 10.64 -13.38 -21.08
C ILE A 138 11.07 -13.80 -19.67
N VAL A 139 11.09 -15.11 -19.39
CA VAL A 139 11.52 -15.64 -18.10
C VAL A 139 12.98 -15.29 -17.83
N GLU A 140 13.87 -15.49 -18.79
CA GLU A 140 15.29 -15.13 -18.65
C GLU A 140 15.48 -13.62 -18.40
N ARG A 141 14.70 -12.77 -19.09
CA ARG A 141 14.74 -11.32 -18.86
C ARG A 141 14.22 -10.93 -17.49
N LEU A 142 13.18 -11.60 -16.99
CA LEU A 142 12.65 -11.37 -15.65
C LEU A 142 13.67 -11.78 -14.58
N ASP A 143 14.28 -12.95 -14.73
CA ASP A 143 15.33 -13.42 -13.82
C ASP A 143 16.53 -12.46 -13.81
N ALA A 144 16.95 -11.96 -14.98
CA ALA A 144 18.03 -10.99 -15.07
C ALA A 144 17.66 -9.66 -14.37
N LEU A 145 16.45 -9.14 -14.60
CA LEU A 145 15.97 -7.90 -13.97
C LEU A 145 15.80 -8.04 -12.46
N GLU A 146 15.31 -9.19 -11.98
CA GLU A 146 15.17 -9.47 -10.56
C GLU A 146 16.53 -9.53 -9.87
N ASN A 147 17.47 -10.27 -10.45
CA ASN A 147 18.84 -10.36 -9.94
C ASN A 147 19.55 -8.99 -9.94
N GLU A 148 19.43 -8.22 -11.01
CA GLU A 148 20.02 -6.88 -11.08
C GLU A 148 19.40 -5.93 -10.05
N ARG A 149 18.08 -5.94 -9.93
CA ARG A 149 17.35 -5.08 -8.99
C ARG A 149 17.66 -5.45 -7.54
N VAL A 150 17.71 -6.74 -7.21
CA VAL A 150 18.11 -7.22 -5.88
C VAL A 150 19.55 -6.81 -5.58
N ALA A 151 20.49 -7.09 -6.50
CA ALA A 151 21.90 -6.72 -6.31
C ALA A 151 22.08 -5.20 -6.11
N ARG A 152 21.35 -4.38 -6.88
CA ARG A 152 21.39 -2.92 -6.72
C ARG A 152 20.83 -2.47 -5.37
N LEU A 153 19.70 -3.02 -4.93
CA LEU A 153 19.10 -2.69 -3.64
C LEU A 153 19.99 -3.14 -2.48
N GLU A 154 20.60 -4.33 -2.57
CA GLU A 154 21.56 -4.81 -1.57
C GLU A 154 22.78 -3.90 -1.47
N ALA A 155 23.32 -3.45 -2.60
CA ALA A 155 24.44 -2.50 -2.63
C ALA A 155 24.06 -1.14 -2.03
N GLU A 156 22.87 -0.62 -2.35
CA GLU A 156 22.38 0.67 -1.84
C GLU A 156 22.12 0.61 -0.32
N ILE A 157 21.55 -0.49 0.18
CA ILE A 157 21.34 -0.73 1.61
C ILE A 157 22.70 -0.81 2.33
N SER A 158 23.67 -1.54 1.77
CA SER A 158 25.01 -1.64 2.35
C SER A 158 25.69 -0.27 2.42
N SER A 159 25.66 0.49 1.33
CA SER A 159 26.27 1.83 1.29
C SER A 159 25.60 2.81 2.25
N THR A 160 24.28 2.80 2.34
CA THR A 160 23.53 3.68 3.24
C THR A 160 23.81 3.34 4.70
N LYS A 161 23.93 2.04 5.02
CA LYS A 161 24.29 1.57 6.36
C LYS A 161 25.70 1.99 6.75
N GLU A 162 26.67 1.85 5.84
CA GLU A 162 28.05 2.27 6.07
C GLU A 162 28.14 3.78 6.29
N LYS A 163 27.52 4.59 5.42
CA LYS A 163 27.50 6.06 5.56
C LYS A 163 26.83 6.51 6.86
N GLY A 164 25.69 5.91 7.21
CA GLY A 164 25.00 6.23 8.46
C GLY A 164 25.85 5.87 9.69
N GLN A 165 26.55 4.73 9.66
CA GLN A 165 27.46 4.36 10.75
C GLN A 165 28.67 5.29 10.82
N GLU A 166 29.27 5.64 9.69
CA GLU A 166 30.42 6.55 9.63
C GLU A 166 30.07 7.95 10.14
N GLU A 167 28.90 8.48 9.75
CA GLU A 167 28.40 9.77 10.23
C GLU A 167 28.13 9.74 11.75
N ILE A 168 27.52 8.67 12.26
CA ILE A 168 27.28 8.50 13.70
C ILE A 168 28.60 8.41 14.47
N ILE A 169 29.56 7.62 13.99
CA ILE A 169 30.87 7.45 14.63
C ILE A 169 31.65 8.76 14.61
N SER A 170 31.67 9.48 13.48
CA SER A 170 32.35 10.77 13.35
C SER A 170 31.74 11.83 14.28
N ASN A 171 30.41 11.91 14.32
CA ASN A 171 29.72 12.80 15.25
C ASN A 171 30.01 12.46 16.72
N LEU A 172 29.98 11.17 17.08
CA LEU A 172 30.31 10.74 18.44
C LEU A 172 31.76 11.03 18.80
N ALA A 173 32.71 10.76 17.91
CA ALA A 173 34.13 11.07 18.12
C ALA A 173 34.32 12.57 18.38
N SER A 174 33.76 13.44 17.54
CA SER A 174 33.86 14.90 17.74
C SER A 174 33.24 15.39 19.05
N ARG A 175 32.17 14.74 19.53
CA ARG A 175 31.55 15.05 20.82
C ARG A 175 32.42 14.57 21.98
N VAL A 176 33.04 13.40 21.86
CA VAL A 176 33.98 12.87 22.84
C VAL A 176 35.19 13.79 22.94
N ASP A 177 35.79 14.21 21.81
CA ASP A 177 36.93 15.13 21.78
C ASP A 177 36.60 16.46 22.51
N LYS A 178 35.42 17.04 22.26
CA LYS A 178 34.97 18.26 22.95
C LYS A 178 34.79 18.06 24.45
N ILE A 179 34.25 16.91 24.86
CA ILE A 179 34.09 16.57 26.27
C ILE A 179 35.46 16.39 26.92
N GLU A 180 36.38 15.67 26.28
CA GLU A 180 37.74 15.46 26.77
C GLU A 180 38.50 16.78 26.88
N GLU A 181 38.39 17.67 25.89
CA GLU A 181 38.99 19.01 25.94
C GLU A 181 38.43 19.82 27.11
N SER A 182 37.10 19.83 27.30
CA SER A 182 36.47 20.52 28.44
C SER A 182 36.90 19.93 29.78
N PHE A 183 37.04 18.60 29.87
CA PHE A 183 37.45 17.93 31.09
C PHE A 183 38.92 18.21 31.43
N ILE A 184 39.82 18.16 30.44
CA ILE A 184 41.22 18.55 30.62
C ILE A 184 41.32 20.01 31.06
N GLN A 185 40.51 20.89 30.47
CA GLN A 185 40.47 22.30 30.83
C GLN A 185 39.99 22.51 32.27
N THR A 186 39.04 21.70 32.77
CA THR A 186 38.65 21.72 34.19
C THR A 186 39.70 21.11 35.13
N LYS A 187 40.40 20.04 34.72
CA LYS A 187 41.48 19.43 35.52
C LYS A 187 42.74 20.27 35.57
N GLY A 188 43.03 20.99 34.50
CA GLY A 188 44.14 21.95 34.38
C GLY A 188 43.76 23.36 34.83
N ASP A 189 42.54 23.58 35.30
CA ASP A 189 42.14 24.86 35.86
C ASP A 189 42.88 25.06 37.19
N GLU A 190 43.93 25.87 37.16
CA GLU A 190 44.77 26.24 38.32
C GLU A 190 43.95 26.81 39.49
N ARG A 191 42.69 27.19 39.25
CA ARG A 191 41.75 27.63 40.27
C ARG A 191 41.22 26.48 41.12
N VAL A 192 41.19 25.24 40.64
CA VAL A 192 40.64 24.09 41.39
C VAL A 192 41.45 23.80 42.67
N PRO A 193 42.79 23.71 42.64
CA PRO A 193 43.58 23.62 43.87
C PRO A 193 43.40 24.84 44.78
N SER A 194 43.33 26.05 44.22
CA SER A 194 43.13 27.28 45.00
C SER A 194 41.74 27.34 45.67
N ILE A 195 40.70 26.83 45.01
CA ILE A 195 39.34 26.73 45.56
C ILE A 195 39.31 25.68 46.68
N LEU A 196 39.96 24.52 46.49
CA LEU A 196 40.09 23.51 47.55
C LEU A 196 40.79 24.08 48.78
N THR A 197 41.93 24.77 48.61
CA THR A 197 42.63 25.42 49.74
C THR A 197 41.77 26.52 50.39
N ALA A 198 41.00 27.27 49.61
CA ALA A 198 40.09 28.28 50.16
C ALA A 198 38.94 27.64 50.96
N ILE A 199 38.42 26.48 50.53
CA ILE A 199 37.42 25.71 51.26
C ILE A 199 37.99 25.20 52.58
N GLU A 200 39.17 24.58 52.58
CA GLU A 200 39.85 24.11 53.79
C GLU A 200 40.10 25.25 54.80
N ALA A 201 40.51 26.43 54.30
CA ALA A 201 40.71 27.61 55.13
C ALA A 201 39.40 28.14 55.73
N LEU A 202 38.29 28.05 55.01
CA LEU A 202 36.97 28.43 55.50
C LEU A 202 36.46 27.43 56.55
N GLU A 203 36.61 26.12 56.31
CA GLU A 203 36.25 25.08 57.29
C GLU A 203 37.02 25.26 58.60
N SER A 204 38.31 25.58 58.53
CA SER A 204 39.13 25.89 59.71
C SER A 204 38.64 27.13 60.47
N LYS A 205 38.30 28.22 59.75
CA LYS A 205 37.76 29.43 60.37
C LYS A 205 36.39 29.20 61.01
N ILE A 206 35.52 28.41 60.38
CA ILE A 206 34.22 28.04 60.96
C ILE A 206 34.45 27.28 62.26
N THR A 207 35.34 26.29 62.26
CA THR A 207 35.67 25.52 63.48
C THR A 207 36.22 26.42 64.60
N GLN A 208 37.04 27.41 64.26
CA GLN A 208 37.56 28.38 65.24
C GLN A 208 36.47 29.31 65.79
N LEU A 209 35.55 29.77 64.94
CA LEU A 209 34.42 30.60 65.35
C LEU A 209 33.43 29.81 66.22
N GLU A 210 33.16 28.55 65.89
CA GLU A 210 32.37 27.64 66.73
C GLU A 210 33.05 27.46 68.10
N GLY A 211 34.37 27.23 68.14
CA GLY A 211 35.12 27.12 69.40
C GLY A 211 35.13 28.40 70.25
N LYS A 212 35.29 29.58 69.62
CA LYS A 212 35.22 30.88 70.31
C LYS A 212 33.80 31.21 70.81
N THR A 213 32.77 30.82 70.07
CA THR A 213 31.37 31.04 70.47
C THR A 213 31.00 30.20 71.69
N ILE A 214 31.50 28.96 71.77
CA ILE A 214 31.34 28.09 72.94
C ILE A 214 32.08 28.70 74.15
N ALA A 215 33.29 29.23 73.97
CA ALA A 215 34.07 29.87 75.04
C ALA A 215 33.48 31.22 75.50
N SER A 216 32.83 31.98 74.61
CA SER A 216 32.19 33.26 74.94
C SER A 216 30.83 33.12 75.64
N GLY A 217 30.25 31.92 75.67
CA GLY A 217 29.01 31.63 76.40
C GLY A 217 29.15 31.60 77.94
N GLU A 218 30.39 31.62 78.47
CA GLU A 218 30.66 31.44 79.91
C GLU A 218 31.08 32.73 80.68
N SER A 219 31.23 33.89 80.04
CA SER A 219 31.65 35.11 80.78
C SER A 219 31.01 36.39 80.26
N GLY A 220 30.02 36.89 81.02
CA GLY A 220 29.10 37.96 80.63
C GLY A 220 29.56 39.40 80.82
N ASP A 221 30.85 39.74 80.67
CA ASP A 221 31.30 41.14 80.90
C ASP A 221 32.37 41.67 79.91
N VAL A 222 32.47 41.09 78.70
CA VAL A 222 33.40 41.54 77.63
C VAL A 222 32.65 42.10 76.39
N ALA A 223 31.33 42.27 76.49
CA ALA A 223 30.43 42.42 75.33
C ALA A 223 30.63 43.66 74.43
N GLY A 224 31.35 44.70 74.87
CA GLY A 224 31.51 45.93 74.07
C GLY A 224 32.59 45.85 72.99
N ASN A 225 33.77 45.30 73.31
CA ASN A 225 34.89 45.22 72.37
C ASN A 225 34.78 43.98 71.47
N THR A 226 34.33 42.84 71.99
CA THR A 226 34.12 41.64 71.16
C THR A 226 32.99 41.82 70.14
N LEU A 227 31.97 42.63 70.43
CA LEU A 227 30.89 42.88 69.49
C LEU A 227 31.34 43.77 68.32
N ASN A 228 32.20 44.75 68.58
CA ASN A 228 32.83 45.55 67.52
C ASN A 228 33.81 44.71 66.68
N ASP A 229 34.63 43.86 67.31
CA ASP A 229 35.55 42.96 66.59
C ASP A 229 34.79 41.94 65.73
N LEU A 230 33.69 41.39 66.26
CA LEU A 230 32.79 40.50 65.52
C LEU A 230 32.08 41.24 64.38
N GLN A 231 31.72 42.51 64.56
CA GLN A 231 31.09 43.33 63.53
C GLN A 231 32.07 43.66 62.39
N ASP A 232 33.34 43.93 62.71
CA ASP A 232 34.40 44.12 61.73
C ASP A 232 34.75 42.82 60.99
N GLU A 233 34.79 41.68 61.67
CA GLU A 233 34.94 40.37 61.02
C GLU A 233 33.75 40.01 60.13
N LEU A 234 32.52 40.31 60.55
CA LEU A 234 31.32 40.14 59.73
C LEU A 234 31.35 41.04 58.49
N GLY A 235 31.84 42.28 58.63
CA GLY A 235 32.04 43.20 57.51
C GLY A 235 33.00 42.62 56.47
N LYS A 236 34.16 42.11 56.93
CA LYS A 236 35.15 41.46 56.05
C LYS A 236 34.60 40.21 55.40
N ILE A 237 33.85 39.38 56.14
CA ILE A 237 33.20 38.18 55.58
C ILE A 237 32.18 38.60 54.51
N ASN A 238 31.39 39.63 54.75
CA ASN A 238 30.39 40.12 53.80
C ASN A 238 31.04 40.67 52.51
N GLU A 239 32.15 41.39 52.63
CA GLU A 239 32.96 41.82 51.47
C GLU A 239 33.53 40.64 50.69
N THR A 240 33.99 39.61 51.41
CA THR A 240 34.54 38.39 50.79
C THR A 240 33.44 37.61 50.06
N ILE A 241 32.25 37.48 50.66
CA ILE A 241 31.08 36.84 50.04
C ILE A 241 30.64 37.62 48.80
N ASN A 242 30.58 38.95 48.85
CA ASN A 242 30.23 39.78 47.70
C ASN A 242 31.26 39.65 46.56
N SER A 243 32.55 39.55 46.88
CA SER A 243 33.61 39.29 45.89
C SER A 243 33.46 37.91 45.25
N ILE A 244 33.10 36.88 46.03
CA ILE A 244 32.83 35.52 45.52
C ILE A 244 31.58 35.50 44.63
N LEU A 245 30.50 36.16 45.04
CA LEU A 245 29.28 36.28 44.23
C LEU A 245 29.55 36.98 42.90
N GLN A 246 30.36 38.05 42.87
CA GLN A 246 30.77 38.69 41.62
C GLN A 246 31.62 37.77 40.73
N ARG A 247 32.48 36.92 41.32
CA ARG A 247 33.28 35.95 40.57
C ARG A 247 32.42 34.81 40.01
N LEU A 248 31.44 34.33 40.77
CA LEU A 248 30.46 33.33 40.33
C LEU A 248 29.59 33.87 39.20
N ALA A 249 29.06 35.09 39.32
CA ALA A 249 28.29 35.74 38.25
C ALA A 249 29.10 35.91 36.96
N LYS A 250 30.42 36.19 37.05
CA LYS A 250 31.32 36.22 35.89
C LYS A 250 31.56 34.84 35.28
N LEU A 251 31.60 33.79 36.09
CA LEU A 251 31.72 32.40 35.62
C LEU A 251 30.43 31.93 34.94
N GLU A 252 29.26 32.27 35.48
CA GLU A 252 27.95 32.00 34.86
C GLU A 252 27.74 32.80 33.56
N GLY A 253 28.16 34.08 33.53
CA GLY A 253 28.16 34.89 32.31
C GLY A 253 29.14 34.39 31.24
N GLY A 254 30.28 33.85 31.63
CA GLY A 254 31.26 33.22 30.72
C GLY A 254 30.79 31.88 30.15
N ALA A 255 30.03 31.09 30.92
CA ALA A 255 29.47 29.81 30.49
C ALA A 255 28.26 29.98 29.54
N THR A 256 27.51 31.07 29.66
CA THR A 256 26.34 31.35 28.79
C THR A 256 26.70 32.12 27.52
N ALA A 257 27.71 32.98 27.53
CA ALA A 257 28.12 33.77 26.36
C ALA A 257 28.82 32.96 25.26
N LYS A 258 29.43 31.80 25.57
CA LYS A 258 30.09 30.94 24.56
C LYS A 258 29.16 29.91 23.90
N SER A 259 27.93 29.75 24.39
CA SER A 259 26.95 28.81 23.83
C SER A 259 25.97 29.46 22.82
N THR A 260 26.06 30.78 22.58
CA THR A 260 25.14 31.50 21.66
C THR A 260 25.80 32.06 20.40
N SER A 261 27.11 31.87 20.18
CA SER A 261 27.79 32.29 18.95
C SER A 261 28.14 31.11 18.05
N SER A 262 27.12 30.42 17.54
CA SER A 262 27.21 29.68 16.28
C SER A 262 26.27 30.37 15.29
N PRO A 263 26.71 30.71 14.06
CA PRO A 263 25.83 31.36 13.12
C PRO A 263 24.72 30.38 12.74
N ILE A 264 23.47 30.83 12.89
CA ILE A 264 22.31 30.19 12.29
C ILE A 264 22.53 30.27 10.78
N VAL A 265 22.85 29.14 10.15
CA VAL A 265 22.72 29.00 8.70
C VAL A 265 21.23 28.81 8.44
N GLU A 266 20.57 29.91 8.09
CA GLU A 266 19.23 29.92 7.50
C GLU A 266 19.36 29.33 6.09
N GLY A 267 19.23 28.00 5.99
CA GLY A 267 19.12 27.24 4.75
C GLY A 267 17.76 26.58 4.68
N GLY A 268 16.70 27.40 4.74
CA GLY A 268 15.35 26.96 4.41
C GLY A 268 15.18 26.95 2.90
N ASP A 269 15.60 25.87 2.25
CA ASP A 269 15.22 25.63 0.86
C ASP A 269 13.83 24.99 0.83
N SER A 270 12.93 25.70 0.16
CA SER A 270 11.52 25.44 0.04
C SER A 270 11.32 24.28 -0.94
N LEU A 271 11.09 23.06 -0.45
CA LEU A 271 10.57 21.97 -1.28
C LEU A 271 9.04 22.09 -1.37
N VAL A 272 8.60 22.98 -2.26
CA VAL A 272 7.29 22.88 -2.90
C VAL A 272 7.32 21.64 -3.82
N PRO A 273 6.36 20.71 -3.73
CA PRO A 273 6.27 19.61 -4.68
C PRO A 273 5.85 20.15 -6.06
N PRO A 274 6.52 19.78 -7.18
CA PRO A 274 5.93 20.02 -8.48
C PRO A 274 4.76 19.05 -8.66
N THR A 275 3.56 19.61 -8.76
CA THR A 275 2.41 18.95 -9.37
C THR A 275 2.66 18.89 -10.88
N THR A 276 2.72 17.69 -11.44
CA THR A 276 2.52 17.48 -12.87
C THR A 276 1.27 16.62 -13.04
N GLU A 277 0.12 17.28 -13.05
CA GLU A 277 -0.94 16.88 -13.97
C GLU A 277 -0.54 17.43 -15.33
N ASP A 278 -0.24 16.55 -16.28
CA ASP A 278 -0.57 16.88 -17.67
C ASP A 278 -0.97 15.62 -18.41
N THR A 279 -2.14 15.76 -19.02
CA THR A 279 -2.95 14.76 -19.67
C THR A 279 -2.55 14.74 -21.14
N GLU A 280 -1.87 13.69 -21.61
CA GLU A 280 -1.75 13.48 -23.06
C GLU A 280 -3.03 12.83 -23.61
N ARG A 281 -3.79 13.64 -24.32
CA ARG A 281 -4.87 13.23 -25.22
C ARG A 281 -4.26 12.95 -26.60
N PRO A 282 -4.66 11.88 -27.31
CA PRO A 282 -4.13 11.59 -28.64
C PRO A 282 -4.73 12.54 -29.68
N SER A 283 -3.90 13.01 -30.62
CA SER A 283 -4.38 13.62 -31.87
C SER A 283 -4.53 12.55 -32.94
N GLU A 284 -5.68 12.57 -33.58
CA GLU A 284 -6.00 11.85 -34.81
C GLU A 284 -5.10 12.31 -35.97
N GLY A 285 -4.69 11.33 -36.76
CA GLY A 285 -4.05 11.47 -38.07
C GLY A 285 -4.18 10.14 -38.81
#